data_AF-A0A1W1EFY7-F1
#
_entry.id   AF-A0A1W1EFY7-F1
#
_cell.length_a   1.000
_cell.length_b   1.000
_cell.length_c   1.000
_cell.angle_alpha   90.00
_cell.angle_beta   90.00
_cell.angle_gamma   90.00
#
_symmetry.space_group_name_H-M   'P 1'
#
loop_
_entity.id
_entity.type
_entity.pdbx_description
1 polymer ?
#
loop_
_entity_poly.entity_id
_entity_poly.type
_entity_poly.pdbx_seq_one_letter_code
_entity_poly.pdbx_strand_id
1 'polypeptide(L)' 'MSSTCFVTQEATDKILLNVTNVCANCYADLNHGDTIHYDMQSYRYLCDCCKEKLCSQMNDNCEVVEDESVSLFC' A
#
# COMPACT_ATOMS: atom_id res chain seq x y z
N MET A 1 -4.61 4.70 -10.84
CA MET A 1 -3.95 3.41 -11.13
C MET A 1 -4.38 2.42 -10.06
N SER A 2 -4.92 1.27 -10.45
CA SER A 2 -5.26 0.18 -9.52
C SER A 2 -3.97 -0.34 -8.91
N SER A 3 -3.76 -0.11 -7.61
CA SER A 3 -2.59 -0.60 -6.88
C SER A 3 -2.73 -2.11 -6.67
N THR A 4 -2.40 -2.88 -7.71
CA THR A 4 -2.41 -4.35 -7.80
C THR A 4 -1.52 -5.07 -6.77
N CYS A 5 -0.89 -4.33 -5.86
CA CYS A 5 0.03 -4.85 -4.86
C CYS A 5 -0.63 -5.17 -3.52
N PHE A 6 -1.89 -4.75 -3.32
CA PHE A 6 -2.61 -4.95 -2.07
C PHE A 6 -3.79 -5.90 -2.26
N VAL A 7 -3.93 -6.87 -1.34
CA VAL A 7 -5.09 -7.74 -1.24
C VAL A 7 -5.94 -7.31 -0.06
N THR A 8 -7.16 -6.88 -0.34
CA THR A 8 -8.12 -6.50 0.71
C THR A 8 -8.77 -7.73 1.32
N GLN A 9 -8.81 -7.79 2.64
CA GLN A 9 -9.43 -8.86 3.40
C GLN A 9 -9.89 -8.39 4.78
N GLU A 10 -10.79 -9.14 5.40
CA GLU A 10 -11.22 -8.86 6.78
C GLU A 10 -10.14 -9.28 7.79
N ALA A 11 -10.00 -8.48 8.84
CA ALA A 11 -9.13 -8.74 9.97
C ALA A 11 -9.64 -9.96 10.75
N THR A 12 -8.84 -11.02 10.75
CA THR A 12 -9.01 -12.16 11.65
C THR A 12 -8.03 -12.02 12.82
N ASP A 13 -8.25 -12.78 13.89
CA ASP A 13 -7.32 -12.79 15.04
C ASP A 13 -5.87 -13.09 14.60
N LYS A 14 -5.71 -13.99 13.63
CA LYS A 14 -4.39 -14.31 13.07
C LYS A 14 -3.76 -13.11 12.35
N ILE A 15 -4.55 -12.32 11.63
CA ILE A 15 -4.05 -11.14 10.91
C ILE A 15 -3.65 -10.06 11.91
N LEU A 16 -4.50 -9.80 12.92
CA LEU A 16 -4.22 -8.83 13.98
C LEU A 16 -2.88 -9.15 14.67
N LEU A 17 -2.64 -10.42 15.02
CA LEU A 17 -1.35 -10.85 15.59
C LEU A 17 -0.14 -10.65 14.66
N ASN A 18 -0.35 -10.52 13.35
CA ASN A 18 0.70 -10.32 12.34
C ASN A 18 0.75 -8.88 11.81
N VAL A 19 0.01 -7.95 12.41
CA VAL A 19 0.10 -6.55 12.03
C VAL A 19 1.50 -6.03 12.40
N THR A 20 2.12 -5.34 11.45
CA THR A 20 3.51 -4.91 11.58
C THR A 20 3.65 -3.57 12.30
N ASN A 21 4.88 -3.24 12.72
CA ASN A 21 5.20 -1.95 13.36
C ASN A 21 4.75 -0.71 12.56
N VAL A 22 4.56 -0.83 11.25
CA VAL A 22 4.02 0.26 10.41
C VAL A 22 2.64 0.69 10.89
N CYS A 23 1.84 -0.26 11.36
CA CYS A 23 0.53 -0.02 11.93
C CYS A 23 0.57 0.14 13.46
N ALA A 24 1.73 0.24 14.13
CA ALA A 24 1.79 0.35 15.59
C ALA A 24 0.94 1.51 16.15
N ASN A 25 0.85 2.62 15.41
CA ASN A 25 0.00 3.76 15.78
C ASN A 25 -1.49 3.54 15.46
N CYS A 26 -1.81 2.70 14.47
CA CYS A 26 -3.18 2.37 14.08
C CYS A 26 -3.71 1.11 14.79
N TYR A 27 -2.83 0.34 15.44
CA TYR A 27 -3.14 -0.97 16.04
C TYR A 27 -4.08 -0.85 17.24
N ALA A 28 -4.07 0.30 17.92
CA ALA A 28 -5.04 0.59 18.98
C ALA A 28 -6.49 0.63 18.47
N ASP A 29 -6.68 0.88 17.17
CA ASP A 29 -8.00 1.05 16.55
C ASP A 29 -8.43 -0.15 15.69
N LEU A 30 -7.55 -1.16 15.49
CA LEU A 30 -7.84 -2.32 14.66
C LEU A 30 -8.54 -3.43 15.45
N ASN A 31 -9.71 -3.84 14.96
CA ASN A 31 -10.57 -4.85 15.55
C ASN A 31 -10.84 -6.00 14.58
N HIS A 32 -11.35 -7.10 15.10
CA HIS A 32 -11.80 -8.21 14.27
C HIS A 32 -12.93 -7.76 13.33
N GLY A 33 -12.85 -8.15 12.05
CA GLY A 33 -13.79 -7.75 11.01
C GLY A 33 -13.44 -6.43 10.30
N ASP A 34 -12.43 -5.70 10.77
CA ASP A 34 -11.98 -4.49 10.09
C ASP A 34 -11.35 -4.79 8.73
N THR A 35 -11.36 -3.82 7.83
CA THR A 35 -10.70 -3.95 6.53
C THR A 35 -9.20 -3.80 6.66
N ILE A 36 -8.47 -4.84 6.23
CA ILE A 36 -7.01 -4.90 6.18
C ILE A 36 -6.54 -5.15 4.76
N HIS A 37 -5.37 -4.63 4.43
CA HIS A 37 -4.71 -4.75 3.14
C HIS A 37 -3.40 -5.50 3.31
N TYR A 38 -3.27 -6.64 2.64
CA TYR A 38 -2.02 -7.39 2.58
C TYR A 38 -1.18 -6.88 1.42
N ASP A 39 -0.03 -6.27 1.74
CA ASP A 39 0.98 -5.82 0.80
C ASP A 39 1.79 -7.02 0.31
N MET A 40 1.57 -7.41 -0.95
CA MET A 40 2.25 -8.54 -1.58
C MET A 40 3.73 -8.25 -1.93
N GLN A 41 4.15 -6.99 -1.94
CA GLN A 41 5.55 -6.63 -2.20
C GLN A 41 6.38 -6.77 -0.92
N SER A 42 5.84 -6.29 0.18
CA SER A 42 6.53 -6.25 1.48
C SER A 42 6.14 -7.41 2.41
N TYR A 43 5.22 -8.28 1.97
CA TYR A 43 4.67 -9.41 2.72
C TYR A 43 4.16 -9.03 4.11
N ARG A 44 3.38 -7.93 4.19
CA ARG A 44 2.89 -7.37 5.47
C ARG A 44 1.43 -6.94 5.42
N TYR A 45 0.79 -6.95 6.59
CA TYR A 45 -0.57 -6.42 6.75
C TYR A 45 -0.56 -4.93 7.12
N LEU A 46 -1.50 -4.19 6.53
CA LEU A 46 -1.66 -2.75 6.66
C LEU A 46 -3.14 -2.37 6.82
N CYS A 47 -3.44 -1.38 7.65
CA CYS A 47 -4.76 -0.73 7.63
C CYS A 47 -4.91 0.17 6.39
N ASP A 48 -6.12 0.64 6.11
CA ASP A 48 -6.38 1.54 4.99
C ASP A 48 -5.53 2.82 5.04
N CYS A 49 -5.38 3.44 6.21
CA CYS A 49 -4.57 4.64 6.38
C CYS A 49 -3.09 4.40 6.03
N CYS A 50 -2.53 3.27 6.44
CA CYS A 50 -1.14 2.91 6.12
C CYS A 50 -0.97 2.56 4.64
N LYS A 51 -1.94 1.88 4.04
CA LYS A 51 -1.97 1.60 2.60
C LYS A 51 -1.97 2.91 1.80
N GLU A 52 -2.84 3.86 2.14
CA GLU A 52 -2.92 5.15 1.45
C GLU A 52 -1.62 5.95 1.56
N LYS A 53 -1.04 6.04 2.75
CA LYS A 53 0.27 6.70 2.94
C LYS A 53 1.36 6.10 2.06
N LEU A 54 1.40 4.76 1.96
CA LEU A 54 2.38 4.08 1.12
C LEU A 54 2.11 4.29 -0.37
N CYS A 55 0.85 4.24 -0.80
CA CYS A 55 0.48 4.58 -2.18
C CYS A 55 0.88 6.01 -2.55
N SER A 56 0.68 6.98 -1.64
CA SER A 56 1.09 8.37 -1.88
C SER A 56 2.61 8.50 -2.02
N GLN A 57 3.39 7.86 -1.13
CA GLN A 57 4.85 7.86 -1.23
C GLN A 57 5.36 7.18 -2.51
N MET A 58 4.70 6.13 -3.00
CA MET A 58 5.05 5.49 -4.28
C MET A 58 4.81 6.42 -5.48
N ASN A 59 3.75 7.22 -5.44
CA ASN A 59 3.43 8.16 -6.51
C ASN A 59 4.38 9.37 -6.51
N ASP A 60 4.83 9.84 -5.35
CA ASP A 60 5.77 10.97 -5.26
C ASP A 60 7.17 10.64 -5.83
N ASN A 61 7.56 9.36 -5.83
CA ASN A 61 8.79 8.87 -6.46
C ASN A 61 8.63 8.51 -7.95
N CYS A 62 7.47 8.75 -8.55
CA CYS A 62 7.22 8.46 -9.95
C CYS A 62 7.73 9.64 -10.80
N GLU A 63 9.02 9.63 -11.17
CA GLU A 63 9.53 10.54 -12.20
C GLU A 63 8.78 10.29 -13.50
N VAL A 64 8.00 11.28 -13.94
CA VAL A 64 7.49 11.32 -15.31
C VAL A 64 8.68 11.61 -16.20
N VAL A 65 9.26 10.56 -16.80
CA VAL A 65 10.24 10.72 -17.86
C VAL A 65 9.48 11.20 -19.09
N GLU A 66 9.52 12.51 -19.36
CA GLU A 66 9.14 13.02 -20.67
C GLU A 66 10.16 12.50 -21.67
N ASP A 67 9.76 11.48 -22.45
CA ASP A 67 10.50 11.06 -23.63
C ASP A 67 10.40 12.22 -24.62
N GLU A 68 11.34 13.16 -24.54
CA GLU A 68 11.66 14.04 -25.66
C GLU A 68 12.17 13.13 -26.79
N SER A 69 11.25 12.45 -27.47
CA SER A 69 11.48 11.93 -28.80
C SER A 69 11.68 13.16 -29.67
N VAL A 70 12.93 13.65 -29.66
CA VAL A 70 13.50 14.52 -30.66
C VAL A 70 13.00 14.00 -32.00
N SER A 71 12.24 14.84 -32.67
CA SER A 71 11.72 14.66 -34.02
C SER A 71 12.88 14.35 -34.97
N LEU A 72 13.24 13.08 -35.06
CA LEU A 72 14.21 12.52 -36.01
C LEU A 72 13.45 11.90 -37.17
N PHE A 73 12.67 12.73 -37.87
CA PHE A 73 12.27 12.46 -39.25
C PHE A 73 12.53 13.74 -40.05
N CYS A 74 13.72 13.78 -40.67
CA CYS A 74 14.05 14.65 -41.79
C CYS A 74 13.37 14.14 -43.07
#